data_AF-A0A946W2D3-F1
#
_entry.id   AF-A0A946W2D3-F1
#
_cell.length_a   1.000
_cell.length_b   1.000
_cell.length_c   1.000
_cell.angle_alpha   90.00
_cell.angle_beta   90.00
_cell.angle_gamma   90.00
#
_symmetry.space_group_name_H-M   'P 1'
#
loop_
_entity.id
_entity.type
_entity.pdbx_description
1 polymer ?
#
loop_
_entity_poly.entity_id
_entity_poly.type
_entity_poly.pdbx_seq_one_letter_code
_entity_poly.pdbx_strand_id
1 'polypeptide(L)'
;RMLGGQLALPANAWLRLNQLWIANFFIVGTLNIFVAYQFSESAWVSYKLYSAIGFTLLLMVLTMIIVMPHIKEQEQRSNSSSSSNNHGDIK
;
A
#
# COMPACT_ATOMS: atom_id res chain seq x y z
N ARG A 1 -18.55 -20.24 -5.72
CA ARG A 1 -18.75 -19.09 -6.63
C ARG A 1 -17.40 -18.45 -6.87
N MET A 2 -17.08 -18.24 -8.13
CA MET A 2 -15.73 -18.13 -8.69
C MET A 2 -14.98 -16.89 -8.20
N LEU A 3 -13.77 -17.09 -7.69
CA LEU A 3 -12.64 -16.15 -7.81
C LEU A 3 -11.35 -16.94 -8.15
N GLY A 4 -11.50 -17.98 -8.97
CA GLY A 4 -10.43 -18.87 -9.44
C GLY A 4 -9.50 -18.24 -10.48
N GLY A 5 -9.10 -16.99 -10.28
CA GLY A 5 -8.18 -16.26 -11.17
C GLY A 5 -7.68 -14.94 -10.58
N GLN A 6 -7.91 -14.69 -9.29
CA GLN A 6 -7.46 -13.48 -8.62
C GLN A 6 -6.00 -13.64 -8.21
N LEU A 7 -5.11 -12.92 -8.92
CA LEU A 7 -3.88 -12.32 -8.38
C LEU A 7 -3.31 -13.10 -7.20
N ALA A 8 -2.54 -14.15 -7.47
CA ALA A 8 -1.69 -14.78 -6.46
C ALA A 8 -0.58 -13.77 -6.09
N LEU A 9 -0.95 -12.71 -5.35
CA LEU A 9 -0.02 -11.75 -4.81
C LEU A 9 0.91 -12.52 -3.87
N PRO A 10 2.24 -12.44 -4.06
CA PRO A 10 3.17 -13.11 -3.17
C PRO A 10 2.89 -12.71 -1.73
N ALA A 11 2.95 -13.67 -0.79
CA ALA A 11 2.57 -13.47 0.62
C ALA A 11 3.20 -12.21 1.25
N ASN A 12 4.39 -11.85 0.78
CA ASN A 12 5.14 -10.65 1.16
C ASN A 12 4.37 -9.34 0.88
N ALA A 13 3.69 -9.23 -0.26
CA ALA A 13 2.90 -8.06 -0.61
C ALA A 13 1.64 -7.95 0.26
N TRP A 14 1.04 -9.10 0.60
CA TRP A 14 -0.12 -9.14 1.49
C TRP A 14 0.26 -8.72 2.92
N LEU A 15 1.40 -9.18 3.44
CA LEU A 15 1.86 -8.78 4.78
C LEU A 15 2.11 -7.27 4.85
N ARG A 16 2.78 -6.70 3.84
CA ARG A 16 3.04 -5.26 3.75
C ARG A 16 1.76 -4.45 3.69
N LEU A 17 0.76 -4.89 2.92
CA LEU A 17 -0.53 -4.23 2.82
C LEU A 17 -1.26 -4.26 4.18
N ASN A 18 -1.28 -5.40 4.87
CA ASN A 18 -1.86 -5.51 6.21
C ASN A 18 -1.15 -4.62 7.24
N GLN A 19 0.19 -4.58 7.26
CA GLN A 19 0.94 -3.67 8.13
C GLN A 19 0.57 -2.20 7.87
N LEU A 20 0.39 -1.84 6.59
CA LEU A 20 -0.04 -0.52 6.19
C LEU A 20 -1.41 -0.18 6.78
N TRP A 21 -2.37 -1.09 6.62
CA TRP A 21 -3.71 -0.94 7.18
C TRP A 21 -3.67 -0.78 8.70
N ILE A 22 -2.89 -1.60 9.40
CA ILE A 22 -2.73 -1.53 10.86
C ILE A 22 -2.18 -0.16 11.29
N ALA A 23 -1.06 0.29 10.70
CA ALA A 23 -0.45 1.57 11.04
C ALA A 23 -1.41 2.74 10.79
N ASN A 24 -2.11 2.69 9.67
CA ASN A 24 -3.02 3.72 9.25
C ASN A 24 -4.27 3.81 10.15
N PHE A 25 -4.86 2.66 10.52
CA PHE A 25 -5.94 2.62 11.52
C PHE A 25 -5.48 3.06 12.90
N PHE A 26 -4.25 2.71 13.30
CA PHE A 26 -3.69 3.13 14.58
C PHE A 26 -3.53 4.64 14.67
N ILE A 27 -2.99 5.27 13.60
CA ILE A 27 -2.87 6.73 13.50
C ILE A 27 -4.24 7.39 13.56
N VAL A 28 -5.20 6.93 12.75
CA VAL A 28 -6.56 7.50 12.75
C VAL A 28 -7.26 7.32 14.08
N GLY A 29 -7.15 6.15 14.71
CA GLY A 29 -7.73 5.89 16.02
C GLY A 29 -7.14 6.82 17.09
N THR A 30 -5.82 6.99 17.11
CA THR A 30 -5.13 7.89 18.04
C THR A 30 -5.55 9.34 17.82
N LEU A 31 -5.56 9.78 16.56
CA LEU A 31 -5.90 11.15 16.19
C LEU A 31 -7.40 11.44 16.45
N ASN A 32 -8.28 10.44 16.27
CA ASN A 32 -9.70 10.53 16.60
C ASN A 32 -9.94 10.74 18.10
N ILE A 33 -9.23 9.98 18.95
CA ILE A 33 -9.29 10.14 20.40
C ILE A 33 -8.78 11.52 20.81
N PHE A 34 -7.63 11.95 20.27
CA PHE A 34 -7.06 13.27 20.57
C PHE A 34 -8.02 14.41 20.25
N VAL A 35 -8.66 14.35 19.07
CA VAL A 35 -9.63 15.38 18.66
C VAL A 35 -10.89 15.34 19.53
N ALA A 36 -11.38 14.15 19.88
CA ALA A 36 -12.58 14.00 20.72
C ALA A 36 -12.40 14.59 22.12
N TYR A 37 -11.19 14.55 22.69
CA TYR A 37 -10.91 15.12 24.02
C TYR A 37 -10.61 16.63 23.98
N GLN A 38 -10.05 17.15 22.89
CA GLN A 38 -9.60 18.54 22.83
C GLN A 38 -10.57 19.52 22.15
N PHE A 39 -11.55 19.06 21.38
CA PHE A 39 -12.35 19.93 20.51
C PHE A 39 -13.87 19.76 20.67
N SER A 40 -14.61 20.84 20.43
CA SER A 40 -16.08 20.89 20.40
C SER A 40 -16.67 20.21 19.15
N GLU A 41 -17.97 19.85 19.19
CA GLU A 41 -18.65 19.08 18.12
C GLU A 41 -18.47 19.67 16.72
N SER A 42 -18.43 21.00 16.58
CA SER A 42 -18.22 21.69 15.30
C SER A 42 -16.84 21.38 14.70
N ALA A 43 -15.79 21.39 15.51
CA ALA A 43 -14.44 21.03 15.09
C ALA A 43 -14.32 19.51 14.84
N TRP A 44 -15.06 18.68 15.58
CA TRP A 44 -15.09 17.23 15.36
C TRP A 44 -15.68 16.83 14.01
N VAL A 45 -16.76 17.49 13.56
CA VAL A 45 -17.35 17.24 12.24
C VAL A 45 -16.40 17.64 11.11
N SER A 46 -15.81 18.85 11.18
CA SER A 46 -14.84 19.30 10.19
C SER A 46 -13.61 18.39 10.14
N TYR A 47 -13.11 17.96 11.29
CA TYR A 47 -11.98 17.03 11.37
C TYR A 47 -12.25 15.73 10.61
N LYS A 48 -13.43 15.12 10.78
CA LYS A 48 -13.78 13.90 10.02
C LYS A 48 -13.74 14.12 8.52
N LEU A 49 -14.22 15.26 8.04
CA LEU A 49 -14.28 15.58 6.63
C LEU A 49 -12.88 15.76 6.03
N TYR A 50 -12.03 16.58 6.66
CA TYR A 50 -10.67 16.81 6.19
C TYR A 50 -9.75 15.60 6.40
N SER A 51 -9.91 14.89 7.51
CA SER A 51 -9.11 13.71 7.83
C SER A 51 -9.38 12.55 6.87
N ALA A 52 -10.61 12.39 6.35
CA ALA A 52 -10.91 11.36 5.35
C ALA A 52 -10.14 11.60 4.04
N ILE A 53 -10.08 12.86 3.60
CA ILE A 53 -9.31 13.25 2.41
C ILE A 53 -7.82 13.07 2.67
N GLY A 54 -7.32 13.56 3.82
CA GLY A 54 -5.92 13.41 4.21
C GLY A 54 -5.48 11.95 4.32
N PHE A 55 -6.32 11.08 4.87
CA PHE A 55 -6.08 9.64 4.99
C PHE A 55 -6.02 8.95 3.62
N THR A 56 -6.92 9.34 2.70
CA THR A 56 -6.92 8.81 1.34
C THR A 56 -5.62 9.17 0.61
N LEU A 57 -5.17 10.42 0.73
CA LEU A 57 -3.88 10.87 0.19
C LEU A 57 -2.69 10.16 0.86
N LEU A 58 -2.73 10.00 2.19
CA LEU A 58 -1.68 9.32 2.94
C LEU A 58 -1.56 7.85 2.51
N LEU A 59 -2.68 7.13 2.41
CA LEU A 59 -2.70 5.78 1.86
C LEU A 59 -2.19 5.72 0.43
N MET A 60 -2.54 6.68 -0.41
CA MET A 60 -2.06 6.76 -1.79
C MET A 60 -0.54 6.92 -1.85
N VAL A 61 0.03 7.82 -1.04
CA VAL A 61 1.49 8.01 -0.97
C VAL A 61 2.18 6.76 -0.43
N LEU A 62 1.66 6.15 0.62
CA LEU A 62 2.24 4.93 1.19
C LEU A 62 2.19 3.74 0.23
N THR A 63 1.06 3.54 -0.44
CA THR A 63 0.94 2.51 -1.48
C THR A 63 1.89 2.79 -2.63
N MET A 64 2.07 4.05 -3.06
CA MET A 64 3.04 4.44 -4.07
C MET A 64 4.48 4.09 -3.67
N ILE A 65 4.88 4.40 -2.43
CA ILE A 65 6.23 4.10 -1.89
C ILE A 65 6.47 2.60 -1.81
N ILE A 66 5.47 1.80 -1.41
CA ILE A 66 5.62 0.35 -1.31
C ILE A 66 5.64 -0.31 -2.69
N VAL A 67 4.85 0.17 -3.65
CA VAL A 67 4.72 -0.43 -4.98
C VAL A 67 5.92 -0.11 -5.88
N MET A 68 6.44 1.13 -5.85
CA MET A 68 7.59 1.55 -6.67
C MET A 68 8.80 0.60 -6.65
N PRO A 69 9.33 0.15 -5.48
CA PRO A 69 10.47 -0.75 -5.44
C PRO A 69 10.12 -2.17 -5.94
N HIS A 70 8.88 -2.63 -5.76
CA HIS A 70 8.47 -3.94 -6.28
C HIS A 70 8.36 -3.97 -7.81
N ILE A 71 7.94 -2.86 -8.43
CA ILE A 71 7.92 -2.73 -9.89
C ILE A 71 9.34 -2.82 -10.46
N LYS A 72 10.31 -2.11 -9.85
CA LYS A 72 11.72 -2.15 -10.26
C LYS A 72 12.35 -3.55 -10.14
N GLU A 73 12.01 -4.31 -9.11
CA GLU A 73 12.57 -5.65 -8.94
C GLU A 73 11.99 -6.69 -9.91
N GLN A 74 10.72 -6.55 -10.31
CA GLN A 74 10.14 -7.41 -11.36
C GLN A 74 10.81 -7.17 -12.72
N GLU A 75 11.08 -5.91 -13.06
CA GLU A 75 11.73 -5.50 -14.31
C GLU A 75 13.19 -5.97 -14.40
N GLN A 76 13.92 -5.99 -13.27
CA GLN A 76 15.29 -6.48 -13.24
C GLN A 76 15.38 -8.00 -13.35
N ARG A 77 14.45 -8.75 -12.72
CA ARG A 77 14.42 -10.21 -12.83
C ARG A 77 14.03 -10.68 -14.24
N SER A 78 13.11 -10.00 -14.93
CA SER A 78 12.71 -10.36 -16.31
C SER A 78 13.81 -10.09 -17.35
N ASN A 79 14.58 -9.01 -17.19
CA ASN A 79 15.68 -8.70 -18.11
C ASN A 79 16.89 -9.64 -17.95
N SER A 80 17.12 -10.12 -16.73
CA SER A 80 18.24 -11.04 -16.42
C SER A 80 18.01 -12.45 -16.99
N SER A 81 16.78 -12.97 -16.94
CA SER A 81 16.42 -14.27 -17.53
C SER A 81 16.37 -14.24 -19.07
N SER A 82 15.99 -13.10 -19.66
CA SER A 82 16.00 -12.90 -21.11
C SER A 82 17.43 -12.83 -21.70
N SER A 83 18.39 -12.30 -20.93
CA SER A 83 19.80 -12.23 -21.36
C SER A 83 20.52 -13.58 -21.26
N SER A 84 20.12 -14.46 -20.33
CA SER A 84 20.72 -15.80 -20.20
C SER A 84 20.27 -16.79 -21.29
N ASN A 85 19.11 -16.58 -21.94
CA ASN A 85 18.58 -17.50 -22.95
C ASN A 85 19.16 -17.29 -24.35
N ASN A 86 20.00 -16.26 -24.55
CA ASN A 86 20.61 -15.94 -25.85
C ASN A 86 22.05 -16.45 -26.00
N HIS A 87 22.56 -17.19 -25.00
CA HIS A 87 23.93 -17.73 -25.00
C HIS A 87 23.97 -19.26 -25.21
N GLY A 88 22.82 -19.91 -25.44
CA GLY A 88 22.73 -21.38 -25.62
C GLY A 88 22.69 -21.88 -27.06
N ASP A 89 22.34 -21.02 -28.04
CA ASP A 89 22.03 -21.44 -29.41
C ASP A 89 23.13 -21.14 -30.45
N ILE A 90 24.39 -21.07 -29.99
CA ILE A 90 25.55 -20.98 -30.89
C ILE A 90 26.47 -22.17 -30.63
N LYS A 91 26.08 -23.36 -31.10
CA LYS A 91 26.98 -24.49 -31.33
C LYS A 91 26.52 -25.30 -32.53
#